data_AF-A0A1C3RDE0-F1
#
_entry.id   AF-A0A1C3RDE0-F1
#
_cell.length_a   1.000
_cell.length_b   1.000
_cell.length_c   1.000
_cell.angle_alpha   90.00
_cell.angle_beta   90.00
_cell.angle_gamma   90.00
#
_symmetry.space_group_name_H-M   'P 1'
#
loop_
_entity.id
_entity.type
_entity.pdbx_description
1 polymer ?
#
loop_
_entity_poly.entity_id
_entity_poly.type
_entity_poly.pdbx_seq_one_letter_code
_entity_poly.pdbx_strand_id
1 'polypeptide(L)'
;MDSSAALKRFYKTVGVEQDGDGYRVTLDGRQLKSPAKRSFLLPTKALADELAKEWDAQEEHIQPLTMPMMALASTAVDRIGQLRDGVIEQIAKYGETDLICYWTDDPEDLAKRQAKAWTPYIKWAKEKYDAELTTQTGILHIEQPESSLKALTTAVHAFDDWELSGLSSATHSTGSLILALALAEGHINAKQAFEDSQVDETYQIELWGEDWEAKDRREVIQRDLQAVVNWLALVRS
;
A
#
# COMPACT_ATOMS: atom_id res chain seq x y z
N MET A 1 15.37 -7.09 -19.54
CA MET A 1 16.73 -6.56 -19.30
C MET A 1 16.60 -5.23 -18.59
N ASP A 2 16.80 -5.22 -17.28
CA ASP A 2 17.64 -4.20 -16.67
C ASP A 2 18.34 -4.84 -15.46
N SER A 3 19.66 -4.96 -15.57
CA SER A 3 20.52 -5.54 -14.55
C SER A 3 20.87 -4.41 -13.59
N SER A 4 20.00 -4.14 -12.62
CA SER A 4 20.48 -3.56 -11.36
C SER A 4 21.43 -4.59 -10.75
N ALA A 5 22.74 -4.33 -10.82
CA ALA A 5 23.75 -5.22 -10.26
C ALA A 5 23.43 -5.42 -8.77
N ALA A 6 22.99 -6.61 -8.38
CA ALA A 6 22.58 -6.91 -7.02
C ALA A 6 23.72 -6.57 -6.05
N LEU A 7 23.49 -5.59 -5.19
CA LEU A 7 24.51 -5.07 -4.27
C LEU A 7 24.96 -6.20 -3.34
N LYS A 8 26.26 -6.51 -3.32
CA LYS A 8 26.80 -7.51 -2.41
C LYS A 8 26.61 -7.07 -0.96
N ARG A 9 26.30 -8.01 -0.07
CA ARG A 9 26.28 -7.74 1.38
C ARG A 9 27.66 -7.23 1.81
N PHE A 10 27.68 -6.02 2.37
CA PHE A 10 28.90 -5.29 2.72
C PHE A 10 29.10 -5.13 4.23
N TYR A 11 28.23 -5.74 5.03
CA TYR A 11 28.18 -5.63 6.49
C TYR A 11 28.11 -7.02 7.14
N LYS A 12 28.59 -7.13 8.38
CA LYS A 12 28.56 -8.38 9.14
C LYS A 12 27.46 -8.42 10.19
N THR A 13 27.23 -7.29 10.86
CA THR A 13 26.34 -7.19 12.01
C THR A 13 25.24 -6.16 11.75
N VAL A 14 24.02 -6.46 12.20
CA VAL A 14 22.89 -5.55 12.19
C VAL A 14 22.47 -5.28 13.63
N GLY A 15 22.23 -4.02 13.95
CA GLY A 15 21.84 -3.57 15.29
C GLY A 15 20.64 -2.64 15.26
N VAL A 16 20.00 -2.49 16.42
CA VAL A 16 18.96 -1.49 16.67
C VAL A 16 19.40 -0.69 17.90
N GLU A 17 19.42 0.63 17.75
CA GLU A 17 19.77 1.55 18.81
C GLU A 17 18.66 2.59 19.00
N GLN A 18 18.36 2.94 20.25
CA GLN A 18 17.53 4.09 20.55
C GLN A 18 18.34 5.37 20.32
N ASP A 19 17.72 6.35 19.66
CA ASP A 19 18.33 7.65 19.35
C ASP A 19 17.27 8.75 19.56
N GLY A 20 17.35 9.44 20.70
CA GLY A 20 16.29 10.34 21.16
C GLY A 20 14.96 9.62 21.33
N ASP A 21 13.93 10.15 20.67
CA ASP A 21 12.56 9.62 20.72
C ASP A 21 12.29 8.54 19.65
N GLY A 22 13.29 8.15 18.86
CA GLY A 22 13.16 7.14 17.80
C GLY A 22 14.24 6.07 17.85
N TYR A 23 14.27 5.25 16.81
CA TYR A 23 15.18 4.11 16.69
C TYR A 23 15.92 4.11 15.36
N ARG A 24 17.20 3.78 15.38
CA ARG A 24 18.01 3.62 14.17
C ARG A 24 18.46 2.18 14.03
N VAL A 25 18.39 1.68 12.79
CA VAL A 25 19.06 0.44 12.41
C VAL A 25 20.51 0.77 12.08
N THR A 26 21.45 -0.08 12.52
CA THR A 26 22.88 0.07 12.24
C THR A 26 23.41 -1.15 11.49
N LEU A 27 24.34 -0.91 10.56
CA LEU A 27 25.12 -1.92 9.85
C LEU A 27 26.59 -1.74 10.26
N ASP A 28 27.16 -2.74 10.95
CA ASP A 28 28.49 -2.64 11.57
C ASP A 28 28.67 -1.36 12.41
N GLY A 29 27.63 -1.02 13.19
CA GLY A 29 27.59 0.16 14.07
C GLY A 29 27.38 1.49 13.34
N ARG A 30 27.24 1.50 12.00
CA ARG A 30 26.94 2.72 11.23
C ARG A 30 25.45 2.82 10.95
N GLN A 31 24.87 4.00 11.15
CA GLN A 31 23.45 4.23 10.86
C GLN A 31 23.12 3.87 9.40
N LEU A 32 22.10 3.03 9.24
CA LEU A 32 21.51 2.70 7.95
C LEU A 32 20.93 3.96 7.30
N LYS A 33 21.08 4.08 5.98
CA LYS A 33 20.55 5.19 5.19
C LYS A 33 19.59 4.68 4.13
N SER A 34 18.65 5.53 3.73
CA SER A 34 17.79 5.29 2.59
C SER A 34 18.58 5.26 1.27
N PRO A 35 18.01 4.76 0.17
CA PRO A 35 18.64 4.84 -1.16
C PRO A 35 19.05 6.26 -1.58
N ALA A 36 18.27 7.29 -1.19
CA ALA A 36 18.66 8.69 -1.41
C ALA A 36 19.67 9.23 -0.38
N LYS A 37 20.33 8.35 0.39
CA LYS A 37 21.36 8.65 1.39
C LYS A 37 20.88 9.50 2.56
N ARG A 38 19.58 9.47 2.87
CA ARG A 38 19.00 10.16 4.02
C ARG A 38 19.12 9.29 5.27
N SER A 39 19.46 9.93 6.39
CA SER A 39 19.32 9.33 7.71
C SER A 39 17.86 9.41 8.14
N PHE A 40 17.38 8.41 8.87
CA PHE A 40 16.03 8.37 9.41
C PHE A 40 16.01 7.69 10.78
N LEU A 41 15.00 8.06 11.56
CA LEU A 41 14.67 7.45 12.84
C LEU A 41 13.28 6.83 12.72
N LEU A 42 13.18 5.54 13.02
CA LEU A 42 11.92 4.81 13.01
C LEU A 42 11.13 5.16 14.28
N PRO A 43 9.79 5.31 14.17
CA PRO A 43 8.95 5.78 15.28
C PRO A 43 8.83 4.76 16.41
N THR A 44 8.97 3.46 16.11
CA THR A 44 8.78 2.38 17.09
C THR A 44 9.96 1.42 17.08
N LYS A 45 10.20 0.79 18.25
CA LYS A 45 11.21 -0.25 18.36
C LYS A 45 10.84 -1.47 17.52
N ALA A 46 9.55 -1.83 17.48
CA ALA A 46 9.09 -3.01 16.75
C ALA A 46 9.39 -2.88 15.24
N LEU A 47 9.16 -1.70 14.65
CA LEU A 47 9.50 -1.45 13.26
C LEU A 47 11.02 -1.52 13.02
N ALA A 48 11.82 -0.96 13.94
CA ALA A 48 13.28 -1.05 13.84
C ALA A 48 13.81 -2.47 13.94
N ASP A 49 13.25 -3.28 14.84
CA ASP A 49 13.58 -4.70 14.97
C ASP A 49 13.22 -5.47 13.69
N GLU A 50 12.06 -5.22 13.09
CA GLU A 50 11.65 -5.91 11.86
C GLU A 50 12.52 -5.52 10.66
N LEU A 51 12.82 -4.23 10.52
CA LEU A 51 13.71 -3.74 9.47
C LEU A 51 15.13 -4.28 9.66
N ALA A 52 15.62 -4.40 10.91
CA ALA A 52 16.88 -5.06 11.20
C ALA A 52 16.88 -6.54 10.80
N LYS A 53 15.78 -7.28 11.00
CA LYS A 53 15.66 -8.68 10.53
C LYS A 53 15.76 -8.79 9.01
N GLU A 54 15.13 -7.88 8.26
CA GLU A 54 15.24 -7.89 6.79
C GLU A 54 16.68 -7.74 6.33
N TRP A 55 17.44 -6.82 6.95
CA TRP A 55 18.87 -6.65 6.65
C TRP A 55 19.69 -7.85 7.12
N ASP A 56 19.40 -8.41 8.30
CA ASP A 56 20.17 -9.56 8.80
C ASP A 56 19.95 -10.83 7.97
N ALA A 57 18.76 -11.00 7.38
CA ALA A 57 18.41 -12.13 6.53
C ALA A 57 19.09 -12.13 5.14
N GLN A 58 19.75 -11.06 4.73
CA GLN A 58 20.41 -10.99 3.41
C GLN A 58 21.65 -11.87 3.35
N GLU A 59 21.83 -12.67 2.31
CA GLU A 59 23.00 -13.56 2.20
C GLU A 59 24.16 -12.89 1.42
N GLU A 60 24.57 -13.44 0.28
CA GLU A 60 25.66 -12.89 -0.53
C GLU A 60 25.28 -11.54 -1.17
N HIS A 61 24.02 -11.41 -1.57
CA HIS A 61 23.48 -10.25 -2.25
C HIS A 61 22.25 -9.72 -1.51
N ILE A 62 22.14 -8.39 -1.45
CA ILE A 62 20.95 -7.70 -0.96
C ILE A 62 19.86 -7.84 -2.03
N GLN A 63 18.70 -8.37 -1.62
CA GLN A 63 17.55 -8.65 -2.45
C GLN A 63 16.40 -7.71 -2.06
N PRO A 64 16.20 -6.57 -2.75
CA PRO A 64 15.16 -5.60 -2.38
C PRO A 64 13.74 -6.18 -2.31
N LEU A 65 13.45 -7.20 -3.12
CA LEU A 65 12.15 -7.87 -3.15
C LEU A 65 11.84 -8.66 -1.86
N THR A 66 12.83 -8.91 -1.00
CA THR A 66 12.64 -9.56 0.30
C THR A 66 12.67 -8.57 1.46
N MET A 67 12.67 -7.27 1.17
CA MET A 67 12.81 -6.19 2.17
C MET A 67 11.67 -5.16 2.11
N PRO A 68 10.40 -5.58 2.25
CA PRO A 68 9.25 -4.68 2.15
C PRO A 68 9.24 -3.56 3.21
N MET A 69 9.66 -3.80 4.45
CA MET A 69 9.72 -2.77 5.49
C MET A 69 10.76 -1.71 5.13
N MET A 70 11.91 -2.12 4.60
CA MET A 70 12.91 -1.19 4.07
C MET A 70 12.36 -0.37 2.89
N ALA A 71 11.59 -0.98 1.98
CA ALA A 71 10.99 -0.28 0.85
C ALA A 71 9.96 0.79 1.30
N LEU A 72 9.09 0.45 2.26
CA LEU A 72 8.11 1.37 2.84
C LEU A 72 8.77 2.48 3.66
N ALA A 73 9.81 2.16 4.45
CA ALA A 73 10.59 3.15 5.18
C ALA A 73 11.33 4.12 4.24
N SER A 74 11.90 3.58 3.16
CA SER A 74 12.53 4.40 2.12
C SER A 74 11.51 5.34 1.48
N THR A 75 10.30 4.87 1.20
CA THR A 75 9.23 5.69 0.61
C THR A 75 8.79 6.82 1.56
N ALA A 76 8.62 6.51 2.85
CA ALA A 76 8.29 7.49 3.88
C ALA A 76 9.32 8.63 3.94
N VAL A 77 10.61 8.30 3.91
CA VAL A 77 11.68 9.30 4.07
C VAL A 77 12.04 9.99 2.77
N ASP A 78 12.14 9.23 1.67
CA ASP A 78 12.72 9.73 0.44
C ASP A 78 11.73 10.47 -0.46
N ARG A 79 10.45 10.10 -0.37
CA ARG A 79 9.37 10.68 -1.15
C ARG A 79 8.44 11.51 -0.27
N ILE A 80 7.85 10.90 0.75
CA ILE A 80 6.80 11.55 1.56
C ILE A 80 7.38 12.70 2.38
N GLY A 81 8.47 12.46 3.12
CA GLY A 81 9.13 13.50 3.92
C GLY A 81 9.71 14.67 3.10
N GLN A 82 9.61 14.66 1.76
CA GLN A 82 10.06 15.74 0.88
C GLN A 82 8.91 16.41 0.13
N LEU A 83 7.85 15.66 -0.19
CA LEU A 83 6.74 16.08 -1.05
C LEU A 83 5.39 15.62 -0.48
N ARG A 84 5.20 15.74 0.83
CA ARG A 84 4.03 15.21 1.56
C ARG A 84 2.71 15.61 0.89
N ASP A 85 2.49 16.90 0.67
CA ASP A 85 1.24 17.39 0.08
C ASP A 85 1.00 16.83 -1.33
N GLY A 86 2.05 16.70 -2.14
CA GLY A 86 1.96 16.11 -3.48
C GLY A 86 1.66 14.60 -3.45
N VAL A 87 2.15 13.88 -2.45
CA VAL A 87 1.78 12.46 -2.25
C VAL A 87 0.32 12.35 -1.82
N ILE A 88 -0.13 13.21 -0.90
CA ILE A 88 -1.52 13.22 -0.44
C ILE A 88 -2.47 13.50 -1.62
N GLU A 89 -2.17 14.49 -2.45
CA GLU A 89 -2.93 14.79 -3.67
C GLU A 89 -2.96 13.58 -4.61
N GLN A 90 -1.81 12.92 -4.82
CA GLN A 90 -1.73 11.72 -5.67
C GLN A 90 -2.57 10.55 -5.15
N ILE A 91 -2.59 10.32 -3.84
CA ILE A 91 -3.43 9.30 -3.21
C ILE A 91 -4.90 9.68 -3.33
N ALA A 92 -5.26 10.91 -2.95
CA ALA A 92 -6.62 11.43 -2.98
C ALA A 92 -7.23 11.38 -4.39
N LYS A 93 -6.41 11.61 -5.42
CA LYS A 93 -6.82 11.56 -6.83
C LYS A 93 -7.36 10.19 -7.26
N TYR A 94 -6.98 9.10 -6.60
CA TYR A 94 -7.63 7.80 -6.86
C TYR A 94 -9.13 7.84 -6.55
N GLY A 95 -9.59 8.70 -5.64
CA GLY A 95 -11.01 8.90 -5.38
C GLY A 95 -11.80 9.40 -6.59
N GLU A 96 -11.16 10.12 -7.53
CA GLU A 96 -11.81 10.59 -8.77
C GLU A 96 -12.15 9.43 -9.71
N THR A 97 -11.32 8.38 -9.70
CA THR A 97 -11.43 7.23 -10.60
C THR A 97 -11.28 5.92 -9.82
N ASP A 98 -11.92 5.81 -8.66
CA ASP A 98 -11.73 4.68 -7.76
C ASP A 98 -12.29 3.39 -8.38
N LEU A 99 -11.53 2.30 -8.35
CA LEU A 99 -11.93 0.99 -8.91
C LEU A 99 -13.37 0.63 -8.52
N ILE A 100 -13.73 0.80 -7.25
CA ILE A 100 -15.03 0.33 -6.75
C ILE A 100 -16.22 1.19 -7.21
N CYS A 101 -15.99 2.25 -7.99
CA CYS A 101 -17.02 3.10 -8.58
C CYS A 101 -17.38 2.73 -10.03
N TYR A 102 -16.61 1.85 -10.69
CA TYR A 102 -16.82 1.45 -12.09
C TYR A 102 -17.28 0.01 -12.20
N TRP A 103 -18.56 -0.19 -12.47
CA TRP A 103 -19.22 -1.48 -12.45
C TRP A 103 -19.52 -1.97 -13.87
N THR A 104 -19.86 -3.24 -14.00
CA THR A 104 -20.41 -3.82 -15.23
C THR A 104 -21.86 -4.23 -15.04
N ASP A 105 -22.63 -4.22 -16.12
CA ASP A 105 -24.01 -4.73 -16.20
C ASP A 105 -24.09 -6.07 -16.95
N ASP A 106 -23.05 -6.44 -17.70
CA ASP A 106 -22.91 -7.72 -18.39
C ASP A 106 -21.46 -8.26 -18.27
N PRO A 107 -21.27 -9.57 -18.04
CA PRO A 107 -22.28 -10.58 -17.74
C PRO A 107 -22.91 -10.41 -16.34
N GLU A 108 -24.17 -10.81 -16.20
CA GLU A 108 -24.96 -10.66 -14.95
C GLU A 108 -24.26 -11.29 -13.73
N ASP A 109 -23.52 -12.39 -13.91
CA ASP A 109 -22.77 -13.03 -12.82
C ASP A 109 -21.65 -12.12 -12.28
N LEU A 110 -20.89 -11.46 -13.16
CA LEU A 110 -19.84 -10.52 -12.76
C LEU A 110 -20.44 -9.30 -12.06
N ALA A 111 -21.53 -8.74 -12.61
CA ALA A 111 -22.26 -7.63 -11.98
C ALA A 111 -22.69 -7.96 -10.54
N LYS A 112 -23.18 -9.19 -10.29
CA LYS A 112 -23.54 -9.65 -8.94
C LYS A 112 -22.33 -9.78 -8.02
N ARG A 113 -21.20 -10.27 -8.52
CA ARG A 113 -19.95 -10.40 -7.74
C ARG A 113 -19.40 -9.04 -7.36
N GLN A 114 -19.33 -8.10 -8.30
CA GLN A 114 -18.93 -6.72 -8.05
C GLN A 114 -19.84 -6.05 -7.03
N ALA A 115 -21.17 -6.13 -7.20
CA ALA A 115 -22.11 -5.57 -6.24
C ALA A 115 -21.94 -6.15 -4.83
N LYS A 116 -21.72 -7.47 -4.72
CA LYS A 116 -21.47 -8.14 -3.44
C LYS A 116 -20.17 -7.66 -2.78
N ALA A 117 -19.09 -7.51 -3.55
CA ALA A 117 -17.80 -7.09 -3.04
C ALA A 117 -17.76 -5.59 -2.69
N TRP A 118 -18.32 -4.73 -3.54
CA TRP A 118 -18.05 -3.29 -3.51
C TRP A 118 -19.11 -2.44 -2.81
N THR A 119 -20.38 -2.87 -2.80
CA THR A 119 -21.46 -2.13 -2.10
C THR A 119 -21.14 -1.86 -0.63
N PRO A 120 -20.57 -2.81 0.15
CA PRO A 120 -20.20 -2.56 1.54
C PRO A 120 -19.22 -1.39 1.69
N TYR A 121 -18.27 -1.23 0.78
CA TYR A 121 -17.25 -0.18 0.83
C TYR A 121 -17.77 1.19 0.42
N ILE A 122 -18.66 1.26 -0.58
CA ILE A 122 -19.36 2.51 -0.93
C ILE A 122 -20.17 3.02 0.27
N LYS A 123 -20.90 2.11 0.93
CA LYS A 123 -21.67 2.44 2.14
C LYS A 123 -20.75 2.87 3.29
N TRP A 124 -19.67 2.13 3.52
CA TRP A 124 -18.70 2.43 4.56
C TRP A 124 -18.03 3.80 4.36
N ALA A 125 -17.62 4.14 3.14
CA ALA A 125 -17.02 5.44 2.83
C ALA A 125 -17.97 6.60 3.14
N LYS A 126 -19.27 6.45 2.80
CA LYS A 126 -20.31 7.40 3.16
C LYS A 126 -20.46 7.53 4.68
N GLU A 127 -20.60 6.42 5.40
CA GLU A 127 -20.81 6.44 6.85
C GLU A 127 -19.61 6.95 7.64
N LYS A 128 -18.39 6.61 7.20
CA LYS A 128 -17.15 6.92 7.91
C LYS A 128 -16.61 8.30 7.60
N TYR A 129 -16.63 8.71 6.33
CA TYR A 129 -15.99 9.94 5.87
C TYR A 129 -16.97 10.98 5.36
N ASP A 130 -18.27 10.71 5.30
CA ASP A 130 -19.24 11.55 4.59
C ASP A 130 -18.92 11.66 3.07
N ALA A 131 -18.29 10.61 2.54
CA ALA A 131 -17.93 10.50 1.13
C ALA A 131 -19.02 9.71 0.37
N GLU A 132 -20.06 10.41 -0.08
CA GLU A 132 -21.09 9.84 -0.94
C GLU A 132 -20.57 9.75 -2.38
N LEU A 133 -20.09 8.56 -2.75
CA LEU A 133 -19.52 8.28 -4.08
C LEU A 133 -20.61 7.87 -5.07
N THR A 134 -20.44 8.32 -6.31
CA THR A 134 -21.28 7.91 -7.43
C THR A 134 -20.68 6.68 -8.10
N THR A 135 -21.53 5.69 -8.39
CA THR A 135 -21.17 4.48 -9.15
C THR A 135 -21.80 4.52 -10.54
N GLN A 136 -21.12 3.98 -11.56
CA GLN A 136 -21.65 3.88 -12.92
C GLN A 136 -21.34 2.52 -13.54
N THR A 137 -22.18 2.12 -14.50
CA THR A 137 -21.91 1.01 -15.40
C THR A 137 -21.31 1.48 -16.73
N GLY A 138 -20.31 0.76 -17.22
CA GLY A 138 -19.65 1.03 -18.50
C GLY A 138 -18.40 1.92 -18.42
N ILE A 139 -17.90 2.35 -19.58
CA ILE A 139 -16.55 2.94 -19.73
C ILE A 139 -16.52 4.48 -19.64
N LEU A 140 -17.66 5.13 -19.43
CA LEU A 140 -17.71 6.59 -19.37
C LEU A 140 -17.26 7.09 -17.99
N HIS A 141 -16.46 8.15 -17.99
CA HIS A 141 -16.00 8.77 -16.76
C HIS A 141 -17.16 9.39 -15.96
N ILE A 142 -17.14 9.17 -14.66
CA ILE A 142 -18.05 9.76 -13.68
C ILE A 142 -17.32 10.89 -12.98
N GLU A 143 -17.94 12.07 -12.91
CA GLU A 143 -17.48 13.13 -12.02
C GLU A 143 -17.98 12.85 -10.60
N GLN A 144 -17.04 12.67 -9.67
CA GLN A 144 -17.36 12.48 -8.26
C GLN A 144 -17.76 13.80 -7.59
N PRO A 145 -18.68 13.79 -6.60
CA PRO A 145 -19.03 15.02 -5.89
C PRO A 145 -17.79 15.66 -5.24
N GLU A 146 -17.60 16.98 -5.43
CA GLU A 146 -16.47 17.71 -4.86
C GLU A 146 -16.40 17.56 -3.33
N SER A 147 -17.55 17.49 -2.65
CA SER A 147 -17.64 17.26 -1.21
C SER A 147 -17.02 15.92 -0.81
N SER A 148 -17.29 14.86 -1.58
CA SER A 148 -16.77 13.51 -1.34
C SER A 148 -15.25 13.46 -1.58
N LEU A 149 -14.75 14.09 -2.65
CA LEU A 149 -13.31 14.19 -2.89
C LEU A 149 -12.59 14.96 -1.79
N LYS A 150 -13.19 16.05 -1.30
CA LYS A 150 -12.64 16.84 -0.19
C LYS A 150 -12.63 16.04 1.13
N ALA A 151 -13.68 15.28 1.39
CA ALA A 151 -13.75 14.39 2.56
C ALA A 151 -12.64 13.33 2.52
N LEU A 152 -12.47 12.66 1.38
CA LEU A 152 -11.40 11.67 1.20
C LEU A 152 -10.00 12.28 1.31
N THR A 153 -9.79 13.46 0.72
CA THR A 153 -8.53 14.21 0.86
C THR A 153 -8.23 14.52 2.33
N THR A 154 -9.26 14.92 3.09
CA THR A 154 -9.14 15.16 4.54
C THR A 154 -8.78 13.88 5.30
N ALA A 155 -9.38 12.75 4.94
CA ALA A 155 -9.06 11.45 5.52
C ALA A 155 -7.58 11.07 5.27
N VAL A 156 -7.08 11.24 4.05
CA VAL A 156 -5.67 10.98 3.71
C VAL A 156 -4.73 11.91 4.49
N HIS A 157 -5.08 13.19 4.66
CA HIS A 157 -4.29 14.14 5.44
C HIS A 157 -4.07 13.75 6.90
N ALA A 158 -4.95 12.93 7.48
CA ALA A 158 -4.88 12.51 8.88
C ALA A 158 -3.76 11.50 9.17
N PHE A 159 -3.23 10.83 8.14
CA PHE A 159 -2.17 9.82 8.26
C PHE A 159 -0.80 10.49 8.38
N ASP A 160 0.07 10.02 9.28
CA ASP A 160 1.45 10.53 9.36
C ASP A 160 2.32 10.09 8.16
N ASP A 161 3.58 10.56 8.08
CA ASP A 161 4.47 10.24 6.95
C ASP A 161 4.75 8.73 6.79
N TRP A 162 4.79 7.99 7.90
CA TRP A 162 5.03 6.55 7.89
C TRP A 162 3.76 5.81 7.49
N GLU A 163 2.60 6.20 8.02
CA GLU A 163 1.35 5.56 7.64
C GLU A 163 0.97 5.87 6.18
N LEU A 164 1.29 7.07 5.67
CA LEU A 164 1.10 7.42 4.26
C LEU A 164 1.89 6.55 3.30
N SER A 165 3.05 6.01 3.71
CA SER A 165 3.81 5.10 2.84
C SER A 165 3.05 3.79 2.63
N GLY A 166 2.43 3.27 3.69
CA GLY A 166 1.55 2.11 3.66
C GLY A 166 0.28 2.38 2.86
N LEU A 167 -0.38 3.52 3.12
CA LEU A 167 -1.59 3.91 2.39
C LEU A 167 -1.32 4.07 0.89
N SER A 168 -0.24 4.77 0.51
CA SER A 168 0.15 4.93 -0.89
C SER A 168 0.37 3.60 -1.59
N SER A 169 1.06 2.65 -0.91
CA SER A 169 1.29 1.31 -1.45
C SER A 169 -0.02 0.55 -1.64
N ALA A 170 -0.91 0.55 -0.63
CA ALA A 170 -2.21 -0.14 -0.74
C ALA A 170 -3.11 0.47 -1.81
N THR A 171 -3.15 1.80 -1.94
CA THR A 171 -3.92 2.48 -3.00
C THR A 171 -3.44 2.05 -4.38
N HIS A 172 -2.11 1.98 -4.58
CA HIS A 172 -1.55 1.53 -5.84
C HIS A 172 -1.84 0.04 -6.12
N SER A 173 -1.62 -0.83 -5.13
CA SER A 173 -1.82 -2.28 -5.27
C SER A 173 -3.27 -2.66 -5.53
N THR A 174 -4.23 -1.94 -4.93
CA THR A 174 -5.67 -2.22 -5.10
C THR A 174 -6.31 -1.44 -6.25
N GLY A 175 -5.68 -0.36 -6.72
CA GLY A 175 -6.35 0.60 -7.62
C GLY A 175 -7.48 1.38 -6.96
N SER A 176 -7.60 1.36 -5.63
CA SER A 176 -8.71 1.94 -4.88
C SER A 176 -8.22 2.68 -3.64
N LEU A 177 -8.60 3.94 -3.51
CA LEU A 177 -8.42 4.70 -2.28
C LEU A 177 -9.31 4.14 -1.16
N ILE A 178 -10.54 3.76 -1.48
CA ILE A 178 -11.49 3.28 -0.47
C ILE A 178 -11.05 1.95 0.14
N LEU A 179 -10.62 0.97 -0.68
CA LEU A 179 -10.10 -0.30 -0.17
C LEU A 179 -8.81 -0.08 0.64
N ALA A 180 -7.95 0.84 0.20
CA ALA A 180 -6.73 1.17 0.92
C ALA A 180 -7.00 1.81 2.29
N LEU A 181 -7.96 2.74 2.37
CA LEU A 181 -8.42 3.33 3.64
C LEU A 181 -9.04 2.27 4.55
N ALA A 182 -9.90 1.40 4.01
CA ALA A 182 -10.50 0.31 4.77
C ALA A 182 -9.45 -0.65 5.33
N LEU A 183 -8.43 -0.99 4.53
CA LEU A 183 -7.29 -1.81 4.97
C LEU A 183 -6.49 -1.08 6.05
N ALA A 184 -6.19 0.19 5.83
CA ALA A 184 -5.32 0.96 6.71
C ALA A 184 -5.97 1.27 8.06
N GLU A 185 -7.30 1.36 8.13
CA GLU A 185 -8.05 1.46 9.38
C GLU A 185 -8.38 0.11 10.02
N GLY A 186 -7.95 -1.00 9.42
CA GLY A 186 -8.23 -2.35 9.92
C GLY A 186 -9.70 -2.77 9.80
N HIS A 187 -10.48 -2.09 8.96
CA HIS A 187 -11.85 -2.51 8.62
C HIS A 187 -11.84 -3.83 7.85
N ILE A 188 -10.80 -4.06 7.05
CA ILE A 188 -10.55 -5.30 6.31
C ILE A 188 -9.11 -5.77 6.49
N ASN A 189 -8.85 -7.05 6.19
CA ASN A 189 -7.50 -7.62 6.18
C ASN A 189 -6.92 -7.66 4.76
N ALA A 190 -5.62 -7.98 4.64
CA ALA A 190 -4.92 -8.02 3.36
C ALA A 190 -5.55 -8.99 2.34
N LYS A 191 -6.04 -10.14 2.80
CA LYS A 191 -6.71 -11.12 1.94
C LYS A 191 -8.00 -10.55 1.36
N GLN A 192 -8.82 -9.91 2.19
CA GLN A 192 -10.08 -9.30 1.76
C GLN A 192 -9.82 -8.14 0.79
N ALA A 193 -8.85 -7.28 1.08
CA ALA A 193 -8.45 -6.19 0.19
C ALA A 193 -8.00 -6.72 -1.18
N PHE A 194 -7.22 -7.81 -1.21
CA PHE A 194 -6.82 -8.48 -2.45
C PHE A 194 -8.02 -9.07 -3.21
N GLU A 195 -8.88 -9.84 -2.53
CA GLU A 195 -10.04 -10.47 -3.19
C GLU A 195 -10.98 -9.43 -3.79
N ASP A 196 -11.26 -8.35 -3.07
CA ASP A 196 -12.20 -7.32 -3.51
C ASP A 196 -11.61 -6.37 -4.55
N SER A 197 -10.29 -6.18 -4.58
CA SER A 197 -9.63 -5.40 -5.64
C SER A 197 -9.39 -6.22 -6.92
N GLN A 198 -9.67 -7.53 -6.89
CA GLN A 198 -9.34 -8.46 -7.98
C GLN A 198 -10.56 -9.25 -8.47
N VAL A 199 -11.77 -8.74 -8.23
CA VAL A 199 -13.03 -9.39 -8.61
C VAL A 199 -13.05 -9.69 -10.11
N ASP A 200 -12.68 -8.70 -10.94
CA ASP A 200 -12.73 -8.80 -12.39
C ASP A 200 -11.68 -9.77 -12.93
N GLU A 201 -10.42 -9.65 -12.51
CA GLU A 201 -9.36 -10.59 -12.88
C GLU A 201 -9.68 -12.01 -12.43
N THR A 202 -10.22 -12.20 -11.22
CA THR A 202 -10.59 -13.53 -10.72
C THR A 202 -11.68 -14.15 -11.60
N TYR A 203 -12.67 -13.36 -12.00
CA TYR A 203 -13.71 -13.81 -12.93
C TYR A 203 -13.14 -14.18 -14.31
N GLN A 204 -12.23 -13.38 -14.87
CA GLN A 204 -11.58 -13.68 -16.14
C GLN A 204 -10.75 -14.97 -16.08
N ILE A 205 -10.02 -15.18 -14.98
CA ILE A 205 -9.23 -16.40 -14.74
C ILE A 205 -10.15 -17.63 -14.65
N GLU A 206 -11.29 -17.53 -13.97
CA GLU A 206 -12.25 -18.63 -13.88
C GLU A 206 -12.80 -19.03 -15.27
N LEU A 207 -12.98 -18.07 -16.18
CA LEU A 207 -13.51 -18.32 -17.52
C LEU A 207 -12.46 -18.82 -18.51
N TRP A 208 -11.24 -18.27 -18.46
CA TRP A 208 -10.25 -18.43 -19.53
C TRP A 208 -8.94 -19.05 -19.08
N GLY A 209 -8.80 -19.33 -17.77
CA GLY A 209 -7.57 -19.81 -17.16
C GLY A 209 -6.63 -18.67 -16.80
N GLU A 210 -5.65 -18.98 -15.94
CA GLU A 210 -4.62 -18.03 -15.51
C GLU A 210 -3.38 -18.16 -16.41
N ASP A 211 -2.81 -17.01 -16.82
CA ASP A 211 -1.49 -16.96 -17.43
C ASP A 211 -0.41 -16.62 -16.38
N TRP A 212 0.84 -16.95 -16.70
CA TRP A 212 1.96 -16.80 -15.76
C TRP A 212 2.27 -15.34 -15.40
N GLU A 213 2.06 -14.38 -16.31
CA GLU A 213 2.26 -12.95 -16.02
C GLU A 213 1.19 -12.43 -15.07
N ALA A 214 -0.07 -12.83 -15.29
CA ALA A 214 -1.19 -12.50 -14.41
C ALA A 214 -0.97 -13.07 -13.00
N LYS A 215 -0.51 -14.32 -12.91
CA LYS A 215 -0.18 -14.96 -11.64
C LYS A 215 0.92 -14.20 -10.89
N ASP A 216 2.04 -13.92 -11.55
CA ASP A 216 3.18 -13.22 -10.93
C ASP A 216 2.76 -11.83 -10.42
N ARG A 217 1.95 -11.08 -11.20
CA ARG A 217 1.41 -9.79 -10.76
C ARG A 217 0.53 -9.91 -9.52
N ARG A 218 -0.36 -10.90 -9.49
CA ARG A 218 -1.28 -11.13 -8.36
C ARG A 218 -0.53 -11.52 -7.08
N GLU A 219 0.51 -12.35 -7.19
CA GLU A 219 1.36 -12.72 -6.06
C GLU A 219 2.08 -11.49 -5.47
N VAL A 220 2.52 -10.55 -6.33
CA VAL A 220 3.09 -9.27 -5.88
C VAL A 220 2.06 -8.43 -5.13
N ILE A 221 0.86 -8.25 -5.68
CA ILE A 221 -0.21 -7.48 -5.01
C ILE A 221 -0.52 -8.09 -3.64
N GLN A 222 -0.68 -9.41 -3.56
CA GLN A 222 -0.99 -10.09 -2.30
C GLN A 222 0.12 -9.89 -1.26
N ARG A 223 1.39 -10.01 -1.67
CA ARG A 223 2.55 -9.78 -0.79
C ARG A 223 2.60 -8.33 -0.32
N ASP A 224 2.37 -7.39 -1.22
CA ASP A 224 2.45 -5.96 -0.92
C ASP A 224 1.34 -5.53 0.06
N LEU A 225 0.12 -6.03 -0.12
CA LEU A 225 -0.98 -5.78 0.83
C LEU A 225 -0.71 -6.39 2.20
N GLN A 226 -0.10 -7.58 2.26
CA GLN A 226 0.31 -8.18 3.53
C GLN A 226 1.43 -7.37 4.19
N ALA A 227 2.37 -6.86 3.41
CA ALA A 227 3.42 -5.97 3.91
C ALA A 227 2.82 -4.67 4.47
N VAL A 228 1.82 -4.07 3.82
CA VAL A 228 1.15 -2.86 4.33
C VAL A 228 0.48 -3.12 5.69
N VAL A 229 -0.21 -4.24 5.87
CA VAL A 229 -0.82 -4.58 7.17
C VAL A 229 0.23 -4.70 8.26
N ASN A 230 1.33 -5.41 8.00
CA ASN A 230 2.42 -5.57 8.96
C ASN A 230 3.06 -4.21 9.27
N TRP A 231 3.31 -3.40 8.24
CA TRP A 231 3.88 -2.07 8.36
C TRP A 231 3.04 -1.16 9.26
N LEU A 232 1.73 -1.06 9.02
CA LEU A 232 0.84 -0.21 9.82
C LEU A 232 0.75 -0.69 11.27
N ALA A 233 0.76 -2.01 11.51
CA ALA A 233 0.81 -2.56 12.86
C ALA A 233 2.13 -2.19 13.58
N LEU A 234 3.25 -2.22 12.87
CA LEU A 234 4.57 -1.88 13.42
C LEU A 234 4.76 -0.38 13.65
N VAL A 235 4.24 0.47 12.76
CA VAL A 235 4.30 1.94 12.91
C VAL A 235 3.50 2.43 14.11
N ARG A 236 2.40 1.74 14.45
CA ARG A 236 1.45 2.13 15.52
C ARG A 236 1.69 1.44 16.88
N SER A 237 2.69 0.57 16.97
CA SER A 237 2.96 -0.27 18.16
C SER A 237 3.53 0.48 19.36
#